data_AF-A0A850SCT4-F1
#
_entry.id   AF-A0A850SCT4-F1
#
_cell.length_a   1.000
_cell.length_b   1.000
_cell.length_c   1.000
_cell.angle_alpha   90.00
_cell.angle_beta   90.00
_cell.angle_gamma   90.00
#
_symmetry.space_group_name_H-M   'P 1'
#
loop_
_entity.id
_entity.type
_entity.pdbx_description
1 polymer ?
#
loop_
_entity_poly.entity_id
_entity_poly.type
_entity_poly.pdbx_seq_one_letter_code
_entity_poly.pdbx_strand_id
1 'polypeptide(L)'
;MAARFKAGAGEKATLAICTALMAILALSVSGVAIASKSLIAAALLAPSAAVLIGLCLLIASEASAAFRLGIEIDGDVLRLNLPPRRGHAPLPAVNRERPVSSVVAVETRSEVFRQLGVTALQQAYRLKFSDGSTVILGADRQMKQPLFGPAAELIAEHAQKPIADLGMVDGGAGFLAALGASVPDWSAPSLPADAIEKRRKAAARAFQIMTLTAALVTLARLIARR
;
A
#
# COMPACT_ATOMS: atom_id res chain seq x y z
N MET A 1 2.99 -28.82 4.69
CA MET A 1 3.81 -27.80 5.39
C MET A 1 3.01 -26.51 5.36
N ALA A 2 2.70 -25.92 6.52
CA ALA A 2 1.90 -24.69 6.56
C ALA A 2 2.71 -23.53 5.98
N ALA A 3 2.15 -22.82 5.00
CA ALA A 3 2.76 -21.63 4.40
C ALA A 3 2.14 -20.38 5.03
N ARG A 4 2.98 -19.40 5.38
CA ARG A 4 2.54 -18.20 6.09
C ARG A 4 3.17 -16.95 5.51
N PHE A 5 2.32 -16.03 5.07
CA PHE A 5 2.70 -14.72 4.54
C PHE A 5 2.35 -13.63 5.54
N LYS A 6 3.35 -12.84 5.91
CA LYS A 6 3.24 -11.71 6.82
C LYS A 6 4.17 -10.59 6.35
N ALA A 7 3.88 -9.36 6.74
CA ALA A 7 4.84 -8.28 6.54
C ALA A 7 6.18 -8.61 7.24
N GLY A 8 7.28 -8.32 6.56
CA GLY A 8 8.63 -8.62 7.04
C GLY A 8 8.98 -7.85 8.32
N ALA A 9 9.86 -8.42 9.14
CA ALA A 9 10.30 -7.77 10.37
C ALA A 9 10.94 -6.39 10.12
N GLY A 10 11.72 -6.27 9.04
CA GLY A 10 12.32 -5.00 8.63
C GLY A 10 11.30 -3.94 8.22
N GLU A 11 10.23 -4.32 7.50
CA GLU A 11 9.15 -3.39 7.14
C GLU A 11 8.42 -2.90 8.40
N LYS A 12 8.06 -3.81 9.30
CA LYS A 12 7.40 -3.48 10.57
C LYS A 12 8.24 -2.52 11.42
N ALA A 13 9.54 -2.80 11.55
CA ALA A 13 10.47 -1.93 12.28
C ALA A 13 10.57 -0.55 11.61
N THR A 14 10.70 -0.50 10.29
CA THR A 14 10.78 0.76 9.53
C THR A 14 9.52 1.60 9.72
N LEU A 15 8.33 1.01 9.58
CA LEU A 15 7.05 1.69 9.79
C LEU A 15 6.89 2.18 11.22
N ALA A 16 7.29 1.39 12.22
CA ALA A 16 7.26 1.81 13.63
C ALA A 16 8.19 3.00 13.90
N ILE A 17 9.43 2.96 13.38
CA ILE A 17 10.39 4.06 13.50
C ILE A 17 9.87 5.32 12.80
N CYS A 18 9.39 5.21 11.56
CA CYS A 18 8.80 6.33 10.84
C CYS A 18 7.60 6.93 11.59
N THR A 19 6.74 6.10 12.18
CA THR A 19 5.60 6.55 13.00
C THR A 19 6.11 7.34 14.21
N ALA A 20 7.09 6.82 14.94
CA ALA A 20 7.65 7.48 16.12
C ALA A 20 8.31 8.83 15.78
N LEU A 21 9.13 8.88 14.73
CA LEU A 21 9.78 10.11 14.27
C LEU A 21 8.77 11.17 13.84
N MET A 22 7.73 10.77 13.09
CA MET A 22 6.67 11.67 12.66
C MET A 22 5.83 12.17 13.83
N ALA A 23 5.57 11.32 14.82
CA ALA A 23 4.87 11.74 16.05
C ALA A 23 5.68 12.77 16.83
N ILE A 24 7.00 12.56 17.00
CA ILE A 24 7.89 13.51 17.68
C ILE A 24 7.88 14.86 16.94
N LEU A 25 8.00 14.84 15.60
CA LEU A 25 7.99 16.06 14.79
C LEU A 25 6.64 16.79 14.90
N ALA A 26 5.52 16.06 14.79
CA ALA A 26 4.19 16.63 14.93
C ALA A 26 3.97 17.26 16.30
N LEU A 27 4.37 16.58 17.39
CA LEU A 27 4.29 17.09 18.76
C LEU A 27 5.18 18.32 18.97
N SER A 28 6.39 18.31 18.42
CA SER A 28 7.32 19.44 18.52
C SER A 28 6.74 20.70 17.86
N VAL A 29 6.24 20.58 16.63
CA VAL A 29 5.63 21.71 15.90
C VAL A 29 4.35 22.18 16.59
N SER A 30 3.52 21.25 17.08
CA SER A 30 2.32 21.58 17.85
C SER A 30 2.67 22.33 19.15
N GLY A 31 3.68 21.86 19.88
CA GLY A 31 4.15 22.49 21.11
C GLY A 31 4.65 23.92 20.87
N VAL A 32 5.42 24.15 19.81
CA VAL A 32 5.87 25.51 19.44
C VAL A 32 4.68 26.39 19.03
N ALA A 33 3.71 25.86 18.29
CA ALA A 33 2.51 26.60 17.90
C ALA A 33 1.70 27.07 19.13
N ILE A 34 1.53 26.18 20.12
CA ILE A 34 0.78 26.46 21.36
C ILE A 34 1.55 27.40 22.28
N ALA A 35 2.86 27.23 22.42
CA ALA A 35 3.69 28.06 23.29
C ALA A 35 4.03 29.44 22.69
N SER A 36 3.78 29.64 21.40
CA SER A 36 4.06 30.89 20.71
C SER A 36 3.20 32.03 21.26
N LYS A 37 3.85 33.12 21.69
CA LYS A 37 3.18 34.38 22.04
C LYS A 37 2.74 35.19 20.81
N SER A 38 3.21 34.82 19.62
CA SER A 38 2.88 35.50 18.36
C SER A 38 1.72 34.77 17.67
N LEU A 39 0.61 35.50 17.48
CA LEU A 39 -0.57 35.02 16.74
C LEU A 39 -0.24 34.65 15.30
N ILE A 40 0.65 35.41 14.64
CA ILE A 40 1.08 35.14 13.26
C ILE A 40 1.85 33.82 13.19
N ALA A 41 2.79 33.61 14.11
CA ALA A 41 3.56 32.36 14.16
C ALA A 41 2.66 31.17 14.49
N ALA A 42 1.71 31.33 15.43
CA ALA A 42 0.73 30.29 15.74
C ALA A 42 -0.16 29.95 14.53
N ALA A 43 -0.64 30.97 13.80
CA ALA A 43 -1.47 30.80 12.61
C ALA A 43 -0.74 30.08 11.45
N LEU A 44 0.58 30.26 11.33
CA LEU A 44 1.39 29.55 10.32
C LEU A 44 1.77 28.12 10.74
N LEU A 45 2.03 27.90 12.03
CA LEU A 45 2.47 26.60 12.54
C LEU A 45 1.31 25.61 12.75
N ALA A 46 0.12 26.09 13.11
CA ALA A 46 -1.02 25.21 13.36
C ALA A 46 -1.46 24.38 12.14
N PRO A 47 -1.58 24.92 10.92
CA PRO A 47 -1.86 24.13 9.73
C PRO A 47 -0.76 23.09 9.44
N SER A 48 0.51 23.47 9.65
CA SER A 48 1.65 22.57 9.47
C SER A 48 1.59 21.40 10.45
N ALA A 49 1.28 21.67 11.73
CA ALA A 49 1.04 20.65 12.74
C ALA A 49 -0.11 19.72 12.33
N ALA A 50 -1.23 20.25 11.85
CA ALA A 50 -2.37 19.45 11.41
C ALA A 50 -2.01 18.50 10.26
N VAL A 51 -1.24 18.97 9.27
CA VAL A 51 -0.73 18.13 8.17
C VAL A 51 0.19 17.02 8.70
N LEU A 52 1.13 17.36 9.59
CA LEU A 52 2.05 16.40 10.19
C LEU A 52 1.32 15.32 11.01
N ILE A 53 0.30 15.71 11.78
CA ILE A 53 -0.55 14.77 12.52
C ILE A 53 -1.29 13.85 11.55
N GLY A 54 -1.89 14.40 10.48
CA GLY A 54 -2.55 13.60 9.45
C GLY A 54 -1.61 12.56 8.83
N LEU A 55 -0.39 12.96 8.45
CA LEU A 55 0.63 12.05 7.93
C LEU A 55 1.05 10.99 8.96
N CYS A 56 1.21 11.38 10.23
CA CYS A 56 1.53 10.45 11.32
C CYS A 56 0.44 9.38 11.48
N LEU A 57 -0.84 9.77 11.45
CA LEU A 57 -1.95 8.83 11.54
C LEU A 57 -2.01 7.87 10.34
N LEU A 58 -1.70 8.36 9.14
CA LEU A 58 -1.62 7.52 7.94
C LEU A 58 -0.51 6.46 8.08
N ILE A 59 0.69 6.86 8.49
CA ILE A 59 1.82 5.93 8.68
C ILE A 59 1.52 4.96 9.82
N ALA A 60 0.92 5.42 10.93
CA ALA A 60 0.50 4.57 12.02
C ALA A 60 -0.55 3.53 11.57
N SER A 61 -1.47 3.91 10.68
CA SER A 61 -2.46 2.98 10.13
C SER A 61 -1.85 1.91 9.24
N GLU A 62 -0.84 2.26 8.44
CA GLU A 62 -0.04 1.32 7.63
C GLU A 62 0.79 0.39 8.52
N ALA A 63 1.42 0.93 9.58
CA ALA A 63 2.14 0.14 10.57
C ALA A 63 1.22 -0.89 11.24
N SER A 64 0.09 -0.44 11.79
CA SER A 64 -0.93 -1.29 12.41
C SER A 64 -1.41 -2.40 11.48
N ALA A 65 -1.62 -2.08 10.20
CA ALA A 65 -1.96 -3.07 9.20
C ALA A 65 -0.83 -4.09 8.98
N ALA A 66 0.41 -3.64 8.80
CA ALA A 66 1.55 -4.54 8.63
C ALA A 66 1.74 -5.51 9.81
N PHE A 67 1.47 -5.08 11.05
CA PHE A 67 1.53 -5.95 12.24
C PHE A 67 0.42 -7.00 12.28
N ARG A 68 -0.78 -6.67 11.81
CA ARG A 68 -1.95 -7.56 11.87
C ARG A 68 -2.09 -8.47 10.66
N LEU A 69 -1.52 -8.06 9.52
CA LEU A 69 -1.61 -8.80 8.27
C LEU A 69 -1.08 -10.23 8.39
N GLY A 70 -1.88 -11.19 7.97
CA GLY A 70 -1.50 -12.59 7.85
C GLY A 70 -2.35 -13.34 6.83
N ILE A 71 -1.69 -14.11 5.97
CA ILE A 71 -2.32 -15.10 5.10
C ILE A 71 -1.63 -16.42 5.41
N GLU A 72 -2.42 -17.45 5.74
CA GLU A 72 -1.90 -18.76 6.10
C GLU A 72 -2.64 -19.85 5.34
N ILE A 73 -1.90 -20.81 4.81
CA ILE A 73 -2.42 -21.98 4.11
C ILE A 73 -1.91 -23.20 4.86
N ASP A 74 -2.82 -23.99 5.41
CA ASP A 74 -2.53 -25.20 6.16
C ASP A 74 -3.42 -26.34 5.65
N GLY A 75 -2.89 -27.13 4.72
CA GLY A 75 -3.69 -28.10 3.96
C GLY A 75 -4.78 -27.41 3.16
N ASP A 76 -6.04 -27.80 3.37
CA ASP A 76 -7.20 -27.15 2.75
C ASP A 76 -7.68 -25.91 3.53
N VAL A 77 -7.03 -25.49 4.62
CA VAL A 77 -7.48 -24.34 5.40
C VAL A 77 -6.75 -23.07 4.98
N LEU A 78 -7.49 -22.10 4.45
CA LEU A 78 -7.04 -20.74 4.17
C LEU A 78 -7.46 -19.79 5.30
N ARG A 79 -6.51 -19.28 6.08
CA ARG A 79 -6.75 -18.27 7.13
C ARG A 79 -6.37 -16.89 6.62
N LEU A 80 -7.33 -15.98 6.63
CA LEU A 80 -7.17 -14.60 6.17
C LEU A 80 -7.35 -13.65 7.34
N ASN A 81 -6.28 -12.95 7.72
CA ASN A 81 -6.32 -11.79 8.62
C ASN A 81 -5.83 -10.57 7.84
N LEU A 82 -6.78 -9.89 7.18
CA LEU A 82 -6.54 -8.81 6.24
C LEU A 82 -7.06 -7.49 6.84
N PRO A 83 -6.19 -6.57 7.27
CA PRO A 83 -6.59 -5.26 7.76
C PRO A 83 -7.06 -4.34 6.62
N PRO A 84 -7.73 -3.21 6.92
CA PRO A 84 -8.25 -2.32 5.87
C PRO A 84 -7.21 -1.67 4.96
N ARG A 85 -6.00 -1.41 5.48
CA ARG A 85 -4.91 -0.74 4.76
C ARG A 85 -3.97 -1.78 4.16
N ARG A 86 -4.22 -2.18 2.92
CA ARG A 86 -3.42 -3.18 2.20
C ARG A 86 -3.27 -2.87 0.72
N GLY A 87 -3.26 -1.58 0.41
CA GLY A 87 -3.15 -0.96 -0.92
C GLY A 87 -3.39 0.55 -0.79
N HIS A 88 -3.36 1.30 -1.90
CA HIS A 88 -3.64 2.74 -1.89
C HIS A 88 -5.08 3.07 -1.47
N ALA A 89 -6.07 2.38 -2.04
CA ALA A 89 -7.46 2.52 -1.64
C ALA A 89 -7.77 1.69 -0.38
N PRO A 90 -8.61 2.19 0.53
CA PRO A 90 -9.06 1.43 1.69
C PRO A 90 -9.92 0.23 1.25
N LEU A 91 -9.73 -0.90 1.93
CA LEU A 91 -10.48 -2.14 1.67
C LEU A 91 -11.22 -2.60 2.94
N PRO A 92 -12.31 -3.36 2.83
CA PRO A 92 -12.97 -3.95 3.99
C PRO A 92 -12.03 -4.90 4.74
N ALA A 93 -12.02 -4.86 6.07
CA ALA A 93 -11.29 -5.84 6.88
C ALA A 93 -11.87 -7.24 6.70
N VAL A 94 -11.00 -8.26 6.66
CA VAL A 94 -11.42 -9.67 6.58
C VAL A 94 -10.65 -10.44 7.64
N ASN A 95 -11.38 -11.10 8.54
CA ASN A 95 -10.81 -12.05 9.50
C ASN A 95 -11.65 -13.33 9.44
N ARG A 96 -11.26 -14.28 8.59
CA ARG A 96 -12.05 -15.48 8.30
C ARG A 96 -11.15 -16.64 7.90
N GLU A 97 -11.64 -17.85 8.15
CA GLU A 97 -11.10 -19.09 7.62
C GLU A 97 -12.03 -19.63 6.54
N ARG A 98 -11.47 -20.19 5.47
CA ARG A 98 -12.22 -20.86 4.41
C ARG A 98 -11.45 -22.05 3.84
N PRO A 99 -12.14 -23.03 3.24
CA PRO A 99 -11.47 -24.07 2.46
C PRO A 99 -10.75 -23.46 1.25
N VAL A 100 -9.53 -23.87 0.94
CA VAL A 100 -8.84 -23.48 -0.31
C VAL A 100 -9.62 -24.04 -1.50
N SER A 101 -10.18 -25.24 -1.36
CA SER A 101 -11.09 -25.88 -2.31
C SER A 101 -12.33 -25.04 -2.65
N SER A 102 -12.72 -24.09 -1.80
CA SER A 102 -13.82 -23.16 -2.09
C SER A 102 -13.44 -22.01 -3.03
N VAL A 103 -12.15 -21.83 -3.34
CA VAL A 103 -11.67 -20.80 -4.29
C VAL A 103 -11.99 -21.24 -5.72
N VAL A 104 -12.85 -20.47 -6.39
CA VAL A 104 -13.25 -20.74 -7.78
C VAL A 104 -12.47 -19.94 -8.81
N ALA A 105 -11.89 -18.80 -8.41
CA ALA A 105 -10.99 -18.01 -9.24
C ALA A 105 -10.01 -17.19 -8.39
N VAL A 106 -8.80 -17.03 -8.92
CA VAL A 106 -7.80 -16.08 -8.45
C VAL A 106 -7.56 -15.08 -9.57
N GLU A 107 -7.68 -13.80 -9.27
CA GLU A 107 -7.62 -12.73 -10.26
C GLU A 107 -6.61 -11.67 -9.83
N THR A 108 -6.01 -11.03 -10.81
CA THR A 108 -5.07 -9.93 -10.60
C THR A 108 -5.34 -8.78 -11.53
N ARG A 109 -4.99 -7.56 -11.13
CA ARG A 109 -5.03 -6.38 -11.99
C ARG A 109 -3.98 -5.35 -11.57
N SER A 110 -3.45 -4.62 -12.54
CA SER A 110 -2.63 -3.44 -12.27
C SER A 110 -3.52 -2.23 -11.99
N GLU A 111 -3.21 -1.46 -10.95
CA GLU A 111 -3.94 -0.25 -10.57
C GLU A 111 -2.99 0.95 -10.60
N VAL A 112 -3.39 2.00 -11.31
CA VAL A 112 -2.57 3.19 -11.54
C VAL A 112 -3.06 4.36 -10.70
N PHE A 113 -2.20 4.95 -9.89
CA PHE A 113 -2.51 6.13 -9.09
C PHE A 113 -1.64 7.30 -9.54
N ARG A 114 -2.28 8.41 -9.94
CA ARG A 114 -1.59 9.59 -10.48
C ARG A 114 -1.85 10.80 -9.62
N GLN A 115 -0.79 11.46 -9.16
CA GLN A 115 -0.91 12.68 -8.38
C GLN A 115 0.35 13.55 -8.49
N LEU A 116 0.17 14.86 -8.65
CA LEU A 116 1.28 15.84 -8.72
C LEU A 116 2.38 15.44 -9.73
N GLY A 117 1.99 14.90 -10.89
CA GLY A 117 2.93 14.45 -11.92
C GLY A 117 3.63 13.10 -11.62
N VAL A 118 3.42 12.52 -10.44
CA VAL A 118 3.92 11.20 -10.05
C VAL A 118 2.89 10.15 -10.42
N THR A 119 3.36 9.05 -11.02
CA THR A 119 2.55 7.86 -11.31
C THR A 119 3.07 6.71 -10.47
N ALA A 120 2.20 6.11 -9.68
CA ALA A 120 2.47 4.90 -8.92
C ALA A 120 1.64 3.74 -9.47
N LEU A 121 2.23 2.54 -9.44
CA LEU A 121 1.56 1.29 -9.81
C LEU A 121 1.52 0.37 -8.59
N GLN A 122 0.40 -0.33 -8.45
CA GLN A 122 0.30 -1.50 -7.60
C GLN A 122 -0.37 -2.65 -8.35
N GLN A 123 -0.01 -3.89 -8.01
CA GLN A 123 -0.66 -5.09 -8.53
C GLN A 123 -1.61 -5.63 -7.47
N ALA A 124 -2.92 -5.57 -7.70
CA ALA A 124 -3.94 -6.03 -6.76
C ALA A 124 -4.34 -7.48 -7.04
N TYR A 125 -4.74 -8.21 -5.99
CA TYR A 125 -5.15 -9.61 -6.07
C TYR A 125 -6.50 -9.84 -5.41
N ARG A 126 -7.37 -10.62 -6.06
CA ARG A 126 -8.72 -10.98 -5.58
C ARG A 126 -8.96 -12.48 -5.67
N LEU A 127 -9.63 -13.00 -4.66
CA LEU A 127 -10.20 -14.34 -4.62
C LEU A 127 -11.70 -14.28 -4.84
N LYS A 128 -12.24 -15.22 -5.62
CA LYS A 128 -13.66 -15.53 -5.70
C LYS A 128 -13.91 -16.89 -5.07
N PHE A 129 -14.96 -17.00 -4.29
CA PHE A 129 -15.36 -18.23 -3.61
C PHE A 129 -16.63 -18.83 -4.24
N SER A 130 -16.84 -20.12 -4.03
CA SER A 130 -17.99 -20.88 -4.55
C SER A 130 -19.34 -20.40 -4.02
N ASP A 131 -19.36 -19.74 -2.86
CA ASP A 131 -20.54 -19.07 -2.29
C ASP A 131 -20.85 -17.71 -2.94
N GLY A 132 -20.13 -17.35 -4.01
CA GLY A 132 -20.25 -16.07 -4.71
C GLY A 132 -19.57 -14.90 -4.00
N SER A 133 -19.04 -15.09 -2.79
CA SER A 133 -18.32 -14.02 -2.08
C SER A 133 -16.95 -13.76 -2.71
N THR A 134 -16.42 -12.55 -2.50
CA THR A 134 -15.10 -12.17 -2.97
C THR A 134 -14.27 -11.57 -1.85
N VAL A 135 -12.96 -11.79 -1.89
CA VAL A 135 -12.01 -11.18 -0.97
C VAL A 135 -10.86 -10.60 -1.76
N ILE A 136 -10.63 -9.30 -1.62
CA ILE A 136 -9.44 -8.64 -2.15
C ILE A 136 -8.30 -8.87 -1.15
N LEU A 137 -7.26 -9.59 -1.55
CA LEU A 137 -6.12 -9.90 -0.67
C LEU A 137 -5.36 -8.64 -0.30
N GLY A 138 -5.12 -7.76 -1.27
CA GLY A 138 -4.32 -6.56 -1.13
C GLY A 138 -3.63 -6.25 -2.45
N ALA A 139 -2.65 -5.34 -2.41
CA ALA A 139 -1.87 -4.99 -3.57
C ALA A 139 -0.38 -4.82 -3.27
N ASP A 140 0.45 -5.36 -4.15
CA ASP A 140 1.90 -5.21 -4.11
C ASP A 140 2.31 -3.90 -4.79
N ARG A 141 3.08 -3.08 -4.07
CA ARG A 141 3.55 -1.76 -4.51
C ARG A 141 4.99 -1.87 -4.99
N GLN A 142 5.37 -1.13 -6.03
CA GLN A 142 6.72 -1.18 -6.62
C GLN A 142 7.89 -0.97 -5.64
N MET A 143 7.68 -0.24 -4.54
CA MET A 143 8.73 0.07 -3.54
C MET A 143 8.68 -0.84 -2.29
N LYS A 144 7.80 -1.85 -2.27
CA LYS A 144 7.67 -2.79 -1.15
C LYS A 144 8.00 -4.20 -1.60
N GLN A 145 8.46 -5.02 -0.66
CA GLN A 145 8.61 -6.45 -0.92
C GLN A 145 7.24 -7.03 -1.30
N PRO A 146 7.13 -7.80 -2.40
CA PRO A 146 5.90 -8.47 -2.75
C PRO A 146 5.46 -9.43 -1.64
N LEU A 147 4.18 -9.38 -1.31
CA LEU A 147 3.56 -10.25 -0.30
C LEU A 147 2.32 -10.93 -0.87
N PHE A 148 1.48 -10.17 -1.59
CA PHE A 148 0.19 -10.66 -2.05
C PHE A 148 0.32 -11.52 -3.31
N GLY A 149 1.27 -11.23 -4.20
CA GLY A 149 1.56 -12.04 -5.39
C GLY A 149 1.97 -13.46 -5.02
N PRO A 150 3.05 -13.65 -4.24
CA PRO A 150 3.46 -14.98 -3.80
C PRO A 150 2.36 -15.74 -3.03
N ALA A 151 1.56 -15.02 -2.22
CA ALA A 151 0.42 -15.62 -1.53
C ALA A 151 -0.68 -16.06 -2.52
N ALA A 152 -1.02 -15.22 -3.51
CA ALA A 152 -2.01 -15.53 -4.52
C ALA A 152 -1.57 -16.70 -5.42
N GLU A 153 -0.29 -16.76 -5.78
CA GLU A 153 0.33 -17.88 -6.52
C GLU A 153 0.18 -19.19 -5.76
N LEU A 154 0.52 -19.20 -4.47
CA LEU A 154 0.41 -20.42 -3.67
C LEU A 154 -1.05 -20.85 -3.46
N ILE A 155 -1.97 -19.91 -3.29
CA ILE A 155 -3.42 -20.18 -3.22
C ILE A 155 -3.92 -20.75 -4.55
N ALA A 156 -3.52 -20.15 -5.67
CA ALA A 156 -3.87 -20.58 -7.01
C ALA A 156 -3.39 -22.01 -7.29
N GLU A 157 -2.15 -22.32 -6.90
CA GLU A 157 -1.58 -23.68 -6.98
C GLU A 157 -2.39 -24.69 -6.17
N HIS A 158 -2.67 -24.41 -4.89
CA HIS A 158 -3.43 -25.32 -4.02
C HIS A 158 -4.89 -25.49 -4.47
N ALA A 159 -5.52 -24.42 -5.00
CA ALA A 159 -6.87 -24.47 -5.54
C ALA A 159 -6.93 -25.06 -6.96
N GLN A 160 -5.79 -25.33 -7.59
CA GLN A 160 -5.66 -25.76 -8.99
C GLN A 160 -6.38 -24.79 -9.94
N LYS A 161 -6.22 -23.48 -9.72
CA LYS A 161 -6.78 -22.42 -10.56
C LYS A 161 -5.65 -21.56 -11.12
N PRO A 162 -5.70 -21.13 -12.40
CA PRO A 162 -4.78 -20.12 -12.88
C PRO A 162 -5.10 -18.74 -12.27
N ILE A 163 -4.11 -17.86 -12.22
CA ILE A 163 -4.34 -16.44 -11.93
C ILE A 163 -4.78 -15.76 -13.23
N ALA A 164 -6.00 -15.21 -13.25
CA ALA A 164 -6.51 -14.43 -14.37
C ALA A 164 -6.09 -12.96 -14.26
N ASP A 165 -5.34 -12.46 -15.24
CA ASP A 165 -5.00 -11.04 -15.34
C ASP A 165 -6.13 -10.27 -16.02
N LEU A 166 -6.73 -9.33 -15.31
CA LEU A 166 -7.81 -8.46 -15.80
C LEU A 166 -7.26 -7.18 -16.46
N GLY A 167 -5.94 -7.06 -16.58
CA GLY A 167 -5.26 -5.92 -17.19
C GLY A 167 -5.05 -4.78 -16.22
N MET A 168 -5.23 -3.54 -16.69
CA MET A 168 -4.86 -2.34 -15.94
C MET A 168 -6.01 -1.35 -15.85
N VAL A 169 -6.17 -0.69 -14.70
CA VAL A 169 -7.18 0.35 -14.48
C VAL A 169 -6.56 1.63 -13.89
N ASP A 170 -7.11 2.79 -14.24
CA ASP A 170 -6.78 4.05 -13.57
C ASP A 170 -7.59 4.16 -12.26
N GLY A 171 -6.89 4.23 -11.13
CA GLY A 171 -7.44 4.54 -9.81
C GLY A 171 -7.44 6.05 -9.51
N GLY A 172 -8.30 6.46 -8.58
CA GLY A 172 -8.27 7.79 -8.00
C GLY A 172 -7.22 7.86 -6.90
N ALA A 173 -6.22 8.74 -7.03
CA ALA A 173 -5.20 8.92 -5.99
C ALA A 173 -5.72 9.62 -4.73
N GLY A 174 -6.81 10.41 -4.85
CA GLY A 174 -7.31 11.23 -3.75
C GLY A 174 -6.35 12.38 -3.39
N PHE A 175 -6.55 12.98 -2.21
CA PHE A 175 -5.66 14.00 -1.65
C PHE A 175 -4.48 13.34 -0.93
N LEU A 176 -3.26 13.77 -1.25
CA LEU A 176 -2.00 13.21 -0.70
C LEU A 176 -1.90 11.67 -0.78
N ALA A 177 -2.45 11.06 -1.83
CA ALA A 177 -2.37 9.64 -2.15
C ALA A 177 -2.96 8.70 -1.08
N ALA A 178 -3.79 9.23 -0.17
CA ALA A 178 -4.24 8.50 1.01
C ALA A 178 -5.66 8.84 1.48
N LEU A 179 -6.15 10.05 1.20
CA LEU A 179 -7.49 10.51 1.55
C LEU A 179 -8.37 10.54 0.30
N GLY A 180 -9.39 9.68 0.26
CA GLY A 180 -10.28 9.56 -0.89
C GLY A 180 -9.68 8.78 -2.07
N ALA A 181 -8.61 8.02 -1.84
CA ALA A 181 -8.11 7.09 -2.85
C ALA A 181 -9.20 6.04 -3.15
N SER A 182 -9.43 5.78 -4.43
CA SER A 182 -10.49 4.88 -4.91
C SER A 182 -10.01 4.07 -6.10
N VAL A 183 -10.68 2.96 -6.34
CA VAL A 183 -10.39 2.13 -7.52
C VAL A 183 -11.71 1.72 -8.16
N PRO A 184 -11.79 1.66 -9.50
CA PRO A 184 -12.96 1.14 -10.17
C PRO A 184 -13.32 -0.28 -9.71
N ASP A 185 -14.58 -0.65 -9.93
CA ASP A 185 -15.01 -2.02 -9.71
C ASP A 185 -14.16 -3.00 -10.52
N TRP A 186 -14.06 -4.23 -10.05
CA TRP A 186 -13.29 -5.28 -10.72
C TRP A 186 -13.90 -5.75 -12.04
N SER A 187 -15.14 -5.38 -12.36
CA SER A 187 -15.71 -5.55 -13.69
C SER A 187 -15.34 -4.44 -14.68
N ALA A 188 -14.61 -3.40 -14.23
CA ALA A 188 -14.19 -2.32 -15.11
C ALA A 188 -13.28 -2.84 -16.22
N PRO A 189 -13.47 -2.40 -17.48
CA PRO A 189 -12.62 -2.83 -18.58
C PRO A 189 -11.18 -2.36 -18.37
N SER A 190 -10.23 -3.19 -18.81
CA SER A 190 -8.83 -2.80 -18.87
C SER A 190 -8.64 -1.58 -19.77
N LEU A 191 -7.63 -0.77 -19.43
CA LEU A 191 -7.13 0.29 -20.29
C LEU A 191 -6.68 -0.27 -21.65
N PRO A 192 -6.78 0.52 -22.73
CA PRO A 192 -6.16 0.23 -24.02
C PRO A 192 -4.64 0.04 -23.92
N ALA A 193 -4.06 -0.78 -24.80
CA ALA A 193 -2.65 -1.18 -24.73
C ALA A 193 -1.66 0.00 -24.80
N ASP A 194 -1.97 1.03 -25.60
CA ASP A 194 -1.19 2.26 -25.70
C ASP A 194 -1.20 3.07 -24.39
N ALA A 195 -2.36 3.14 -23.73
CA ALA A 195 -2.51 3.76 -22.43
C ALA A 195 -1.72 2.99 -21.35
N ILE A 196 -1.80 1.65 -21.35
CA ILE A 196 -1.03 0.78 -20.45
C ILE A 196 0.47 1.07 -20.56
N GLU A 197 1.01 1.08 -21.77
CA GLU A 197 2.44 1.30 -21.99
C GLU A 197 2.86 2.71 -21.55
N LYS A 198 2.02 3.71 -21.81
CA LYS A 198 2.24 5.08 -21.32
C LYS A 198 2.27 5.16 -19.80
N ARG A 199 1.38 4.43 -19.09
CA ARG A 199 1.36 4.38 -17.63
C ARG A 199 2.59 3.68 -17.06
N ARG A 200 3.01 2.56 -17.66
CA ARG A 200 4.24 1.86 -17.27
C ARG A 200 5.47 2.74 -17.41
N LYS A 201 5.62 3.44 -18.54
CA LYS A 201 6.72 4.41 -18.74
C LYS A 201 6.68 5.55 -17.73
N ALA A 202 5.50 6.10 -17.44
CA ALA A 202 5.36 7.18 -16.46
C ALA A 202 5.75 6.72 -15.04
N ALA A 203 5.33 5.53 -14.63
CA ALA A 203 5.70 4.95 -13.34
C ALA A 203 7.21 4.65 -13.26
N ALA A 204 7.80 4.08 -14.31
CA ALA A 204 9.23 3.83 -14.38
C ALA A 204 10.05 5.12 -14.26
N ARG A 205 9.64 6.20 -14.94
CA ARG A 205 10.29 7.52 -14.82
C ARG A 205 10.20 8.08 -13.40
N ALA A 206 9.02 8.00 -12.79
CA ALA A 206 8.84 8.45 -11.40
C ALA A 206 9.79 7.69 -10.45
N PHE A 207 9.90 6.38 -10.60
CA PHE A 207 10.82 5.56 -9.82
C PHE A 207 12.30 5.90 -10.07
N GLN A 208 12.70 6.11 -11.32
CA GLN A 208 14.06 6.55 -11.67
C GLN A 208 14.41 7.89 -11.01
N ILE A 209 13.52 8.87 -11.08
CA ILE A 209 13.73 10.18 -10.45
C ILE A 209 13.91 10.01 -8.93
N MET A 210 13.02 9.28 -8.25
CA MET A 210 13.14 9.05 -6.80
C MET A 210 14.46 8.37 -6.42
N THR A 211 14.89 7.38 -7.19
CA THR A 211 16.14 6.64 -6.94
C THR A 211 17.37 7.53 -7.12
N LEU A 212 17.39 8.35 -8.19
CA LEU A 212 18.46 9.31 -8.44
C LEU A 212 18.53 10.37 -7.33
N THR A 213 17.39 10.89 -6.87
CA THR A 213 17.36 11.84 -5.75
C THR A 213 17.90 11.21 -4.47
N ALA A 214 17.51 9.97 -4.15
CA ALA A 214 18.02 9.26 -2.97
C ALA A 214 19.53 9.02 -3.05
N ALA A 215 20.05 8.65 -4.23
CA ALA A 215 21.48 8.48 -4.47
C ALA A 215 22.25 9.80 -4.27
N LEU A 216 21.75 10.91 -4.83
CA LEU A 216 22.35 12.24 -4.67
C LEU A 216 22.39 12.70 -3.20
N VAL A 217 21.30 12.50 -2.46
CA VAL A 217 21.26 12.82 -1.01
C VAL A 217 22.27 11.98 -0.23
N THR A 218 22.40 10.70 -0.57
CA THR A 218 23.35 9.80 0.08
C THR A 218 24.79 10.21 -0.23
N LEU A 219 25.09 10.54 -1.48
CA LEU A 219 26.41 11.02 -1.90
C LEU A 219 26.76 12.35 -1.21
N ALA A 220 25.84 13.31 -1.17
CA ALA A 220 26.04 14.58 -0.48
C ALA A 220 26.35 14.38 1.02
N ARG A 221 25.66 13.44 1.68
CA ARG A 221 25.94 13.08 3.08
C ARG A 221 27.32 12.42 3.27
N LEU A 222 27.78 11.61 2.31
CA LEU A 222 29.11 11.00 2.36
C LEU A 222 30.22 12.03 2.16
N ILE A 223 30.02 12.99 1.26
CA ILE A 223 30.97 14.10 1.03
C ILE A 223 31.02 15.01 2.25
N ALA A 224 29.88 15.39 2.84
CA ALA A 224 29.83 16.25 4.02
C ALA A 224 30.38 15.62 5.31
N ARG A 225 30.68 14.31 5.30
CA ARG A 225 31.31 13.57 6.40
C ARG A 225 32.83 13.41 6.23
N ARG A 226 33.38 13.81 5.07
CA ARG A 226 34.82 13.91 4.83
C ARG A 226 35.31 15.30 5.15
#